data_AF-A0AB36ZW89-F1
#
_entry.id   AF-A0AB36ZW89-F1
#
_cell.length_a   1.000
_cell.length_b   1.000
_cell.length_c   1.000
_cell.angle_alpha   90.00
_cell.angle_beta   90.00
_cell.angle_gamma   90.00
#
_symmetry.space_group_name_H-M   'P 1'
#
loop_
_entity.id
_entity.type
_entity.pdbx_description
1 polymer ?
#
loop_
_entity_poly.entity_id
_entity_poly.type
_entity_poly.pdbx_seq_one_letter_code
_entity_poly.pdbx_strand_id
1 'polypeptide(L)' 'MEEKILSKEELIKLFQDEKIIDTGKGWLMDNKEVEIIALHDVDPKFLQDVTNAKLYKLIIKGN' A
#
# COMPACT_ATOMS: atom_id res chain seq x y z
N MET A 1 -0.88 -7.19 -14.79
CA MET A 1 -1.14 -6.39 -13.57
C MET A 1 -1.52 -7.36 -12.47
N GLU A 2 -0.78 -7.35 -11.36
CA GLU A 2 -1.11 -8.15 -10.17
C GLU A 2 -1.65 -7.22 -9.10
N GLU A 3 -2.79 -7.59 -8.52
CA GLU A 3 -3.45 -6.82 -7.46
C GLU A 3 -3.44 -7.64 -6.18
N LYS A 4 -2.96 -7.06 -5.08
CA LYS A 4 -2.87 -7.72 -3.78
C LYS A 4 -3.50 -6.85 -2.70
N ILE A 5 -4.51 -7.37 -2.02
CA ILE A 5 -5.09 -6.72 -0.85
C ILE A 5 -4.37 -7.26 0.38
N LEU A 6 -3.88 -6.37 1.24
CA LEU A 6 -3.14 -6.72 2.44
C LEU A 6 -3.39 -5.73 3.56
N SER A 7 -3.25 -6.19 4.80
CA SER A 7 -3.49 -5.37 5.99
C SER A 7 -2.33 -4.40 6.24
N LYS A 8 -2.58 -3.38 7.08
CA LYS A 8 -1.53 -2.42 7.52
C LYS A 8 -0.24 -3.12 7.98
N GLU A 9 -0.38 -4.16 8.79
CA GLU A 9 0.75 -4.91 9.35
C GLU A 9 1.58 -5.62 8.26
N GLU A 10 0.90 -6.21 7.27
CA GLU A 10 1.57 -6.85 6.13
C GLU A 10 2.24 -5.80 5.24
N LEU A 11 1.64 -4.62 5.08
CA LEU A 11 2.26 -3.53 4.33
C LEU A 11 3.55 -3.08 5.01
N ILE A 12 3.50 -2.89 6.33
CA ILE A 12 4.68 -2.53 7.13
C ILE A 12 5.76 -3.60 7.01
N LYS A 13 5.42 -4.88 7.04
CA LYS A 13 6.40 -5.95 6.80
C LYS A 13 7.04 -5.84 5.42
N LEU A 14 6.26 -5.60 4.37
CA LEU A 14 6.81 -5.43 3.01
C LEU A 14 7.80 -4.25 2.90
N PHE A 15 7.57 -3.18 3.67
CA PHE A 15 8.51 -2.08 3.80
C PHE A 15 9.74 -2.45 4.64
N GLN A 16 9.56 -3.19 5.74
CA GLN A 16 10.67 -3.65 6.59
C GLN A 16 11.56 -4.68 5.89
N ASP A 17 10.99 -5.54 5.06
CA ASP A 17 11.69 -6.53 4.22
C ASP A 17 12.30 -5.88 2.97
N GLU A 18 12.26 -4.55 2.83
CA GLU A 18 12.76 -3.77 1.68
C GLU A 18 12.20 -4.25 0.32
N LYS A 19 11.06 -4.95 0.33
CA LYS A 19 10.40 -5.39 -0.90
C LYS A 19 9.79 -4.21 -1.63
N ILE A 20 9.27 -3.23 -0.88
CA ILE A 20 8.73 -1.99 -1.44
C ILE A 20 9.68 -0.85 -1.06
N ILE A 21 10.19 -0.17 -2.06
CA ILE A 21 11.15 0.92 -1.92
C ILE A 21 10.46 2.23 -2.34
N ASP A 22 10.58 3.25 -1.50
CA ASP A 22 10.20 4.61 -1.87
C ASP A 22 11.26 5.20 -2.81
N THR A 23 10.83 5.69 -3.96
CA THR A 23 11.72 6.39 -4.90
C THR A 23 11.45 7.89 -4.96
N GLY A 24 10.66 8.42 -4.03
CA GLY A 24 10.20 9.81 -3.99
C GLY A 24 9.16 10.19 -5.04
N LYS A 25 8.97 9.38 -6.10
CA LYS A 25 7.91 9.55 -7.11
C LYS A 25 6.81 8.50 -7.01
N GLY A 26 7.05 7.44 -6.25
CA GLY A 26 6.17 6.30 -6.11
C GLY A 26 6.90 5.13 -5.47
N TRP A 27 6.21 4.00 -5.44
CA TRP A 27 6.69 2.78 -4.80
C TRP A 27 7.19 1.80 -5.84
N LEU A 28 8.30 1.13 -5.55
CA LEU A 28 8.91 0.15 -6.43
C LEU A 28 9.06 -1.19 -5.70
N MET A 29 8.58 -2.26 -6.32
CA MET A 29 8.72 -3.63 -5.84
C MET A 29 9.26 -4.50 -6.96
N ASP A 30 10.40 -5.16 -6.73
CA ASP A 30 11.07 -6.00 -7.73
C ASP A 30 11.25 -5.28 -9.09
N ASN A 31 11.65 -3.99 -9.04
CA ASN A 31 11.85 -3.13 -10.21
C ASN A 31 10.56 -2.83 -11.02
N LYS A 32 9.38 -3.06 -10.44
CA LYS A 32 8.06 -2.72 -10.99
C LYS A 32 7.43 -1.61 -10.16
N GLU A 33 6.70 -0.71 -10.82
CA GLU A 33 5.93 0.32 -10.12
C GLU A 33 4.76 -0.29 -9.36
N VAL A 34 4.53 0.20 -8.15
CA VAL A 34 3.46 -0.23 -7.28
C VAL A 34 2.64 0.98 -6.84
N GLU A 35 1.33 0.83 -6.94
CA GLU A 35 0.37 1.78 -6.37
C GLU A 35 -0.23 1.20 -5.10
N ILE A 36 -0.23 1.99 -4.03
CA ILE A 36 -0.81 1.60 -2.74
C ILE A 36 -2.06 2.44 -2.52
N ILE A 37 -3.22 1.79 -2.41
CA ILE A 37 -4.52 2.43 -2.21
C ILE A 37 -5.03 2.01 -0.84
N ALA A 38 -5.26 2.97 0.05
CA ALA A 38 -5.89 2.70 1.34
C ALA A 38 -7.40 2.44 1.15
N LEU A 39 -7.87 1.29 1.62
CA LEU A 39 -9.28 0.93 1.60
C LEU A 39 -9.90 1.27 2.97
N HIS A 40 -10.76 2.30 2.96
CA HIS A 40 -11.57 2.68 4.12
C HIS A 40 -13.01 2.23 3.88
N ASP A 41 -13.53 1.40 4.78
CA ASP A 41 -14.91 0.90 4.73
C ASP A 41 -15.93 1.93 5.29
N VAL A 42 -15.41 2.98 5.94
CA VAL A 42 -16.21 3.98 6.65
C VAL A 42 -15.78 5.37 6.20
N ASP A 43 -16.75 6.24 5.90
CA ASP A 43 -16.49 7.65 5.61
C ASP A 43 -15.75 8.25 6.82
N PRO A 44 -14.46 8.63 6.67
CA PRO A 44 -13.65 9.02 7.81
C PRO A 44 -14.18 10.35 8.34
N LYS A 45 -14.99 10.27 9.40
CA LYS A 45 -15.56 11.44 10.07
C LYS A 45 -14.49 12.27 10.78
N PHE A 46 -13.34 11.66 11.07
CA PHE A 46 -12.19 12.27 11.72
C PHE A 46 -10.87 11.89 11.03
N LEU A 47 -9.88 12.79 11.07
CA LEU A 47 -8.52 12.58 10.52
C LEU A 47 -7.82 11.33 11.08
N GLN A 48 -8.14 10.96 12.32
CA GLN A 48 -7.58 9.76 12.97
C GLN A 48 -8.07 8.48 12.31
N ASP A 49 -9.30 8.45 11.79
CA ASP A 49 -9.86 7.32 11.06
C ASP A 49 -9.19 7.11 9.70
N VAL A 50 -8.66 8.19 9.09
CA VAL A 50 -7.87 8.14 7.85
C VAL A 50 -6.55 7.38 8.04
N THR A 51 -5.99 7.38 9.25
CA THR A 51 -4.73 6.63 9.54
C THR A 51 -4.95 5.17 9.94
N ASN A 52 -6.23 4.79 10.13
CA ASN A 52 -6.68 3.48 10.60
C ASN A 52 -7.28 2.63 9.47
N ALA A 53 -6.86 2.85 8.21
CA ALA A 53 -7.19 1.94 7.13
C ALA A 53 -6.74 0.53 7.52
N LYS A 54 -7.71 -0.38 7.63
CA LYS A 54 -7.46 -1.78 7.99
C LYS A 54 -6.84 -2.54 6.83
N LEU A 55 -7.17 -2.13 5.60
CA LEU A 55 -6.79 -2.80 4.36
C LEU A 55 -6.16 -1.80 3.40
N TYR A 56 -5.15 -2.27 2.69
CA TYR A 56 -4.45 -1.57 1.63
C TYR A 56 -4.44 -2.47 0.40
N LYS A 57 -4.77 -1.90 -0.76
CA LYS A 57 -4.67 -2.58 -2.05
C LYS A 57 -3.39 -2.13 -2.72
N LEU A 58 -2.53 -3.09 -3.05
CA LEU A 58 -1.34 -2.90 -3.86
C LEU A 58 -1.64 -3.31 -5.29
N ILE A 59 -1.32 -2.45 -6.23
CA ILE A 59 -1.44 -2.72 -7.65
C ILE A 59 -0.03 -2.67 -8.22
N ILE A 60 0.48 -3.82 -8.63
CA ILE A 60 1.79 -3.95 -9.26
C ILE A 60 1.59 -3.76 -10.76
N LYS A 61 2.02 -2.59 -11.24
CA LYS A 61 2.13 -2.28 -12.67
C LYS A 61 3.40 -2.92 -13.20
N GLY A 62 3.30 -4.21 -13.50
CA GLY A 62 4.31 -4.92 -14.27
C GLY A 62 4.24 -4.48 -15.73
N ASN A 63 5.39 -4.07 -16.27
CA ASN A 63 5.63 -3.95 -17.71
C ASN A 63 6.25 -5.25 -18.24
#